data_AF-A0A0S8CQP2-F1
#
_entry.id   AF-A0A0S8CQP2-F1
#
_cell.length_a   1.000
_cell.length_b   1.000
_cell.length_c   1.000
_cell.angle_alpha   90.00
_cell.angle_beta   90.00
_cell.angle_gamma   90.00
#
_symmetry.space_group_name_H-M   'P 1'
#
loop_
_entity.id
_entity.type
_entity.pdbx_description
1 polymer ?
#
loop_
_entity_poly.entity_id
_entity_poly.type
_entity_poly.pdbx_seq_one_letter_code
_entity_poly.pdbx_strand_id
1 'polypeptide(L)'
;MNLKNISCSIFIFFIFTLIAGCSSAVDQQIVTMPLFPERHGWDLKQVSISDADNTIDFKRVDCVWVVGDDNRPSDEPKVTTLAEKLVALAPHEVLDITPDRYNDFKVGDDSFTRKVVLTFKDKSSYTLLIGTPAITKPAFVRLADKNRVYMVADPLVRQISLNTTTWLAPKEG
;
A
#
# COMPACT_ATOMS: atom_id res chain seq x y z
N MET A 1 81.46 5.68 3.23
CA MET A 1 81.87 4.81 4.37
C MET A 1 80.93 3.62 4.37
N ASN A 2 81.47 2.44 4.03
CA ASN A 2 80.77 1.15 3.99
C ASN A 2 80.44 0.66 5.41
N LEU A 3 79.36 -0.13 5.58
CA LEU A 3 79.36 -1.53 6.11
C LEU A 3 77.91 -2.05 6.29
N LYS A 4 77.55 -3.13 5.59
CA LYS A 4 77.29 -4.52 6.09
C LYS A 4 76.00 -4.69 6.93
N ASN A 5 74.97 -5.38 6.43
CA ASN A 5 74.77 -6.85 6.31
C ASN A 5 74.29 -7.54 7.61
N ILE A 6 73.35 -8.50 7.44
CA ILE A 6 72.95 -9.62 8.35
C ILE A 6 71.90 -9.19 9.42
N SER A 7 70.80 -9.89 9.72
CA SER A 7 70.52 -11.33 9.68
C SER A 7 69.04 -11.66 9.51
N CYS A 8 68.81 -12.80 8.86
CA CYS A 8 67.61 -13.61 8.89
C CYS A 8 67.27 -14.03 10.34
N SER A 9 66.01 -13.90 10.77
CA SER A 9 65.47 -14.78 11.82
C SER A 9 63.96 -14.88 11.73
N ILE A 10 63.54 -16.09 11.43
CA ILE A 10 62.18 -16.61 11.35
C ILE A 10 61.53 -16.52 12.74
N PHE A 11 60.33 -15.93 12.82
CA PHE A 11 59.37 -16.31 13.86
C PHE A 11 57.96 -16.26 13.29
N ILE A 12 57.51 -17.43 12.85
CA ILE A 12 56.13 -17.71 12.48
C ILE A 12 55.32 -17.64 13.77
N PHE A 13 54.56 -16.55 13.97
CA PHE A 13 53.44 -16.55 14.89
C PHE A 13 52.17 -16.80 14.08
N PHE A 14 51.65 -18.02 14.17
CA PHE A 14 50.30 -18.36 13.76
C PHE A 14 49.33 -17.54 14.64
N ILE A 15 48.95 -16.36 14.18
CA ILE A 15 47.82 -15.62 14.76
C ILE A 15 46.57 -16.31 14.23
N PHE A 16 46.02 -17.21 15.03
CA PHE A 16 44.64 -17.67 14.88
C PHE A 16 43.73 -16.50 15.27
N THR A 17 43.48 -15.61 14.32
CA THR A 17 42.39 -14.64 14.42
C THR A 17 41.08 -15.43 14.35
N LEU A 18 40.55 -15.74 15.53
CA LEU A 18 39.19 -16.23 15.71
C LEU A 18 38.27 -15.06 15.36
N ILE A 19 38.01 -14.89 14.06
CA ILE A 19 36.95 -14.01 13.58
C ILE A 19 35.66 -14.71 14.00
N ALA A 20 35.19 -14.39 15.20
CA ALA A 20 33.81 -14.58 15.56
C ALA A 20 32.99 -13.82 14.52
N GLY A 21 32.51 -14.55 13.51
CA GLY A 21 31.57 -14.05 12.55
C GLY A 21 30.30 -13.69 13.30
N CYS A 22 30.19 -12.41 13.71
CA CYS A 22 28.89 -11.79 13.81
C CYS A 22 28.31 -11.85 12.41
N SER A 23 27.52 -12.88 12.13
CA SER A 23 26.58 -12.87 11.02
C SER A 23 25.64 -11.72 11.28
N SER A 24 25.98 -10.54 10.77
CA SER A 24 24.99 -9.51 10.51
C SER A 24 24.06 -10.13 9.49
N ALA A 25 22.96 -10.71 9.97
CA ALA A 25 21.76 -10.83 9.18
C ALA A 25 21.43 -9.40 8.76
N VAL A 26 21.91 -9.03 7.58
CA VAL A 26 21.43 -7.86 6.86
C VAL A 26 19.99 -8.22 6.54
N ASP A 27 19.09 -7.80 7.41
CA ASP A 27 17.67 -7.84 7.20
C ASP A 27 17.42 -7.05 5.92
N GLN A 28 17.27 -7.75 4.79
CA GLN A 28 16.88 -7.13 3.55
C GLN A 28 15.43 -6.72 3.71
N GLN A 29 15.22 -5.54 4.29
CA GLN A 29 13.97 -4.81 4.18
C GLN A 29 13.73 -4.64 2.68
N ILE A 30 12.93 -5.54 2.09
CA ILE A 30 12.41 -5.34 0.75
C ILE A 30 11.57 -4.08 0.86
N VAL A 31 12.10 -2.96 0.35
CA VAL A 31 11.36 -1.72 0.27
C VAL A 31 10.22 -1.97 -0.70
N THR A 32 9.06 -2.33 -0.18
CA THR A 32 7.86 -2.55 -0.97
C THR A 32 7.36 -1.18 -1.43
N MET A 33 7.52 -0.91 -2.73
CA MET A 33 7.07 0.35 -3.30
C MET A 33 5.53 0.42 -3.24
N PRO A 34 4.93 1.56 -2.86
CA PRO A 34 3.48 1.73 -2.92
C PRO A 34 2.93 1.41 -4.31
N LEU A 35 1.68 0.94 -4.37
CA LEU A 35 1.00 0.66 -5.64
C LEU A 35 0.83 1.91 -6.52
N PHE A 36 0.85 3.09 -5.90
CA PHE A 36 0.77 4.39 -6.55
C PHE A 36 2.07 5.16 -6.29
N PRO A 37 3.20 4.78 -6.92
CA PRO A 37 4.45 5.50 -6.73
C PRO A 37 4.26 6.97 -7.13
N GLU A 38 4.92 7.87 -6.40
CA GLU A 38 4.91 9.32 -6.66
C GLU A 38 3.54 10.01 -6.49
N ARG A 39 2.53 9.29 -5.99
CA ARG A 39 1.23 9.84 -5.63
C ARG A 39 1.13 10.06 -4.14
N HIS A 40 0.33 11.04 -3.75
CA HIS A 40 0.08 11.36 -2.36
C HIS A 40 -1.41 11.61 -2.10
N GLY A 41 -1.88 11.38 -0.87
CA GLY A 41 -3.30 11.52 -0.50
C GLY A 41 -3.88 12.92 -0.77
N TRP A 42 -3.09 13.97 -0.58
CA TRP A 42 -3.47 15.36 -0.90
C TRP A 42 -3.66 15.65 -2.40
N ASP A 43 -3.22 14.77 -3.30
CA ASP A 43 -3.40 14.90 -4.75
C ASP A 43 -4.70 14.27 -5.23
N LEU A 44 -5.39 13.53 -4.37
CA LEU A 44 -6.72 13.01 -4.66
C LEU A 44 -7.73 14.15 -4.71
N LYS A 45 -8.48 14.16 -5.81
CA LYS A 45 -9.61 15.04 -6.04
C LYS A 45 -10.94 14.33 -5.79
N GLN A 46 -11.01 13.05 -6.11
CA GLN A 46 -12.20 12.23 -5.92
C GLN A 46 -11.81 10.79 -5.58
N VAL A 47 -12.58 10.18 -4.68
CA VAL A 47 -12.51 8.76 -4.35
C VAL A 47 -13.92 8.19 -4.47
N SER A 48 -14.12 7.24 -5.39
CA SER A 48 -15.37 6.50 -5.50
C SER A 48 -15.15 5.09 -4.99
N ILE A 49 -15.99 4.62 -4.08
CA ILE A 49 -15.89 3.27 -3.51
C ILE A 49 -17.23 2.58 -3.70
N SER A 50 -17.23 1.41 -4.31
CA SER A 50 -18.44 0.65 -4.56
C SER A 50 -18.29 -0.83 -4.23
N ASP A 51 -19.42 -1.50 -4.00
CA ASP A 51 -19.58 -2.94 -4.15
C ASP A 51 -20.63 -3.26 -5.21
N ALA A 52 -21.30 -4.41 -5.12
CA ALA A 52 -22.34 -4.81 -6.06
C ALA A 52 -23.60 -3.93 -5.96
N ASP A 53 -23.91 -3.44 -4.75
CA ASP A 53 -25.21 -2.85 -4.44
C ASP A 53 -25.10 -1.37 -4.06
N ASN A 54 -23.95 -0.94 -3.54
CA ASN A 54 -23.77 0.38 -2.93
C ASN A 54 -22.57 1.11 -3.52
N THR A 55 -22.66 2.43 -3.58
CA THR A 55 -21.56 3.33 -3.94
C THR A 55 -21.53 4.51 -2.98
N ILE A 56 -20.32 4.94 -2.64
CA ILE A 56 -20.06 6.18 -1.92
C ILE A 56 -19.00 6.99 -2.66
N ASP A 57 -19.27 8.26 -2.86
CA ASP A 57 -18.38 9.19 -3.53
C ASP A 57 -17.90 10.28 -2.58
N PHE A 58 -16.59 10.48 -2.56
CA PHE A 58 -15.93 11.60 -1.90
C PHE A 58 -15.33 12.51 -2.95
N LYS A 59 -15.53 13.82 -2.82
CA LYS A 59 -14.99 14.83 -3.74
C LYS A 59 -14.36 15.96 -2.93
N ARG A 60 -13.27 16.54 -3.40
CA ARG A 60 -12.77 17.82 -2.86
C ARG A 60 -13.47 18.98 -3.57
N VAL A 61 -14.18 19.80 -2.80
CA VAL A 61 -14.79 21.07 -3.22
C VAL A 61 -14.23 22.16 -2.32
N ASP A 62 -13.65 23.21 -2.91
CA ASP A 62 -13.00 24.31 -2.17
C ASP A 62 -12.03 23.81 -1.08
N CYS A 63 -11.23 22.80 -1.44
CA CYS A 63 -10.25 22.11 -0.58
C CYS A 63 -10.81 21.26 0.57
N VAL A 64 -12.12 21.10 0.71
CA VAL A 64 -12.77 20.27 1.73
C VAL A 64 -13.37 19.01 1.11
N TRP A 65 -13.29 17.87 1.80
CA TRP A 65 -13.99 16.66 1.40
C TRP A 65 -15.49 16.78 1.65
N VAL A 66 -16.25 16.52 0.59
CA VAL A 66 -17.69 16.32 0.63
C VAL A 66 -18.02 14.89 0.25
N VAL A 67 -19.16 14.39 0.72
CA VAL A 67 -19.61 13.01 0.50
C VAL A 67 -21.02 12.96 -0.10
N GLY A 68 -21.23 12.04 -1.04
CA GLY A 68 -22.51 11.83 -1.73
C GLY A 68 -22.80 12.85 -2.82
N ASP A 69 -23.93 12.65 -3.52
CA ASP A 69 -24.33 13.49 -4.65
C ASP A 69 -24.76 14.90 -4.24
N ASP A 70 -25.20 15.07 -2.99
CA ASP A 70 -25.60 16.33 -2.41
C ASP A 70 -24.43 17.14 -1.83
N ASN A 71 -23.19 16.67 -2.01
CA ASN A 71 -21.96 17.32 -1.55
C ASN A 71 -22.01 17.72 -0.07
N ARG A 72 -22.53 16.84 0.80
CA ARG A 72 -22.56 17.12 2.23
C ARG A 72 -21.16 17.18 2.83
N PRO A 73 -20.89 18.09 3.79
CA PRO A 73 -19.63 18.12 4.50
C PRO A 73 -19.30 16.77 5.14
N SER A 74 -18.10 16.28 4.89
CA SER A 74 -17.61 15.04 5.47
C SER A 74 -16.76 15.29 6.72
N ASP A 75 -16.52 14.23 7.49
CA ASP A 75 -15.51 14.19 8.55
C ASP A 75 -14.12 14.27 7.91
N GLU A 76 -13.61 15.50 7.76
CA GLU A 76 -12.38 15.82 7.01
C GLU A 76 -11.16 15.00 7.48
N PRO A 77 -10.83 14.89 8.79
CA PRO A 77 -9.74 14.04 9.25
C PRO A 77 -9.91 12.58 8.84
N LYS A 78 -11.14 12.05 8.94
CA LYS A 78 -11.43 10.65 8.67
C LYS A 78 -11.31 10.32 7.17
N VAL A 79 -11.87 11.17 6.31
CA VAL A 79 -11.76 10.99 4.85
C VAL A 79 -10.32 11.22 4.37
N THR A 80 -9.60 12.19 4.94
CA THR A 80 -8.18 12.40 4.64
C THR A 80 -7.33 11.19 5.01
N THR A 81 -7.54 10.61 6.20
CA THR A 81 -6.84 9.39 6.62
C THR A 81 -7.11 8.23 5.67
N LEU A 82 -8.36 8.06 5.22
CA LEU A 82 -8.70 7.03 4.23
C LEU A 82 -7.96 7.27 2.91
N ALA A 83 -7.99 8.50 2.40
CA ALA A 83 -7.33 8.89 1.16
C ALA A 83 -5.80 8.63 1.21
N GLU A 84 -5.16 8.97 2.32
CA GLU A 84 -3.74 8.71 2.54
C GLU A 84 -3.42 7.22 2.56
N LYS A 85 -4.22 6.41 3.29
CA LYS A 85 -4.04 4.95 3.33
C LYS A 85 -4.19 4.28 1.97
N LEU A 86 -5.16 4.72 1.17
CA LEU A 86 -5.39 4.17 -0.17
C LEU A 86 -4.20 4.44 -1.09
N VAL A 87 -3.62 5.64 -1.05
CA VAL A 87 -2.48 6.01 -1.89
C VAL A 87 -1.18 5.39 -1.37
N ALA A 88 -1.00 5.30 -0.05
CA ALA A 88 0.16 4.70 0.59
C ALA A 88 0.13 3.16 0.60
N LEU A 89 -0.85 2.53 -0.05
CA LEU A 89 -1.01 1.09 -0.03
C LEU A 89 0.22 0.40 -0.63
N ALA A 90 0.99 -0.26 0.23
CA ALA A 90 2.15 -1.04 -0.14
C ALA A 90 1.83 -2.54 -0.16
N PRO A 91 2.11 -3.24 -1.27
CA PRO A 91 1.93 -4.68 -1.34
C PRO A 91 2.98 -5.38 -0.45
N HIS A 92 2.59 -6.45 0.22
CA HIS A 92 3.54 -7.30 0.97
C HIS A 92 4.27 -8.25 0.03
N GLU A 93 3.52 -8.91 -0.86
CA GLU A 93 4.04 -9.85 -1.86
C GLU A 93 3.13 -9.91 -3.09
N VAL A 94 3.67 -10.39 -4.21
CA VAL A 94 2.91 -10.75 -5.40
C VAL A 94 2.47 -12.20 -5.25
N LEU A 95 1.15 -12.45 -5.34
CA LEU A 95 0.59 -13.79 -5.21
C LEU A 95 0.31 -14.46 -6.55
N ASP A 96 -0.14 -13.69 -7.53
CA ASP A 96 -0.51 -14.22 -8.83
C ASP A 96 -0.37 -13.19 -9.94
N ILE A 97 -0.21 -13.68 -11.16
CA ILE A 97 -0.22 -12.89 -12.40
C ILE A 97 -1.20 -13.44 -13.45
N THR A 98 -1.85 -14.57 -13.15
CA THR A 98 -2.70 -15.33 -14.07
C THR A 98 -4.15 -14.84 -13.97
N PRO A 99 -4.75 -14.33 -15.05
CA PRO A 99 -6.11 -13.77 -15.01
C PRO A 99 -7.19 -14.72 -14.45
N ASP A 100 -7.11 -16.01 -14.80
CA ASP A 100 -8.10 -17.00 -14.37
C ASP A 100 -8.19 -17.15 -12.85
N ARG A 101 -7.16 -16.74 -12.11
CA ARG A 101 -7.09 -16.85 -10.65
C ARG A 101 -7.60 -15.60 -9.92
N TYR A 102 -7.96 -14.52 -10.62
CA TYR A 102 -8.42 -13.29 -9.96
C TYR A 102 -9.70 -13.50 -9.13
N ASN A 103 -10.57 -14.42 -9.55
CA ASN A 103 -11.81 -14.74 -8.85
C ASN A 103 -11.58 -15.46 -7.52
N ASP A 104 -10.50 -16.24 -7.40
CA ASP A 104 -10.10 -16.93 -6.16
C ASP A 104 -9.80 -15.91 -5.04
N PHE A 105 -9.25 -14.75 -5.42
CA PHE A 105 -8.89 -13.67 -4.52
C PHE A 105 -9.96 -12.59 -4.40
N LYS A 106 -11.05 -12.67 -5.18
CA LYS A 106 -12.07 -11.62 -5.30
C LYS A 106 -11.48 -10.28 -5.76
N VAL A 107 -10.64 -10.31 -6.79
CA VAL A 107 -10.10 -9.10 -7.45
C VAL A 107 -10.29 -9.13 -8.97
N GLY A 108 -11.25 -9.94 -9.46
CA GLY A 108 -11.66 -9.95 -10.86
C GLY A 108 -12.48 -8.71 -11.21
N ASP A 109 -12.55 -8.36 -12.49
CA ASP A 109 -13.25 -7.15 -12.95
C ASP A 109 -14.74 -7.17 -12.57
N ASP A 110 -15.36 -8.35 -12.57
CA ASP A 110 -16.74 -8.59 -12.12
C ASP A 110 -16.83 -9.39 -10.81
N SER A 111 -15.68 -9.65 -10.16
CA SER A 111 -15.60 -10.43 -8.92
C SER A 111 -14.71 -9.72 -7.92
N PHE A 112 -15.26 -8.71 -7.25
CA PHE A 112 -14.57 -7.94 -6.23
C PHE A 112 -15.42 -7.74 -4.97
N THR A 113 -14.76 -7.50 -3.83
CA THR A 113 -15.44 -7.11 -2.59
C THR A 113 -15.66 -5.60 -2.54
N ARG A 114 -14.66 -4.82 -2.97
CA ARG A 114 -14.76 -3.37 -3.17
C ARG A 114 -14.03 -2.97 -4.45
N LYS A 115 -14.60 -2.04 -5.20
CA LYS A 115 -13.92 -1.32 -6.26
C LYS A 115 -13.69 0.11 -5.80
N VAL A 116 -12.46 0.58 -5.91
CA VAL A 116 -12.07 1.95 -5.55
C VAL A 116 -11.53 2.64 -6.79
N VAL A 117 -12.16 3.75 -7.18
CA VAL A 117 -11.68 4.61 -8.26
C VAL A 117 -11.08 5.86 -7.64
N LEU A 118 -9.78 6.03 -7.84
CA LEU A 118 -8.98 7.15 -7.36
C LEU A 118 -8.76 8.13 -8.51
N THR A 119 -9.32 9.34 -8.41
CA THR A 119 -9.09 10.40 -9.40
C THR A 119 -8.25 11.52 -8.80
N PHE A 120 -7.14 11.83 -9.45
CA PHE A 120 -6.17 12.82 -9.01
C PHE A 120 -6.39 14.19 -9.64
N LYS A 121 -5.74 15.23 -9.10
CA LYS A 121 -5.80 16.62 -9.61
C LYS A 121 -5.39 16.76 -11.08
N ASP A 122 -4.44 15.94 -11.54
CA ASP A 122 -3.97 15.87 -12.93
C ASP A 122 -4.96 15.15 -13.88
N LYS A 123 -6.13 14.76 -13.37
CA LYS A 123 -7.17 13.97 -14.05
C LYS A 123 -6.79 12.52 -14.36
N SER A 124 -5.64 12.05 -13.91
CA SER A 124 -5.34 10.62 -13.95
C SER A 124 -6.29 9.87 -13.01
N SER A 125 -6.64 8.64 -13.39
CA SER A 125 -7.53 7.78 -12.61
C SER A 125 -7.00 6.36 -12.56
N TYR A 126 -7.15 5.73 -11.40
CA TYR A 126 -6.74 4.36 -11.16
C TYR A 126 -7.90 3.60 -10.52
N THR A 127 -8.12 2.37 -10.99
CA THR A 127 -9.13 1.48 -10.40
C THR A 127 -8.41 0.40 -9.60
N LEU A 128 -8.62 0.41 -8.29
CA LEU A 128 -8.14 -0.60 -7.36
C LEU A 128 -9.30 -1.55 -7.03
N LEU A 129 -9.10 -2.83 -7.33
CA LEU A 129 -10.02 -3.91 -6.97
C LEU A 129 -9.52 -4.56 -5.69
N ILE A 130 -10.37 -4.59 -4.68
CA ILE A 130 -10.05 -5.13 -3.36
C ILE A 130 -10.92 -6.35 -3.12
N GLY A 131 -10.27 -7.44 -2.72
CA GLY A 131 -10.87 -8.73 -2.49
C GLY A 131 -10.63 -9.25 -1.09
N THR A 132 -11.60 -9.98 -0.57
CA THR A 132 -11.43 -10.78 0.65
C THR A 132 -12.27 -12.04 0.52
N PRO A 133 -11.69 -13.23 0.26
CA PRO A 133 -12.45 -14.45 0.03
C PRO A 133 -13.16 -14.96 1.29
N ALA A 134 -12.69 -14.56 2.48
CA ALA A 134 -13.37 -14.83 3.75
C ALA A 134 -12.96 -13.79 4.80
N ILE A 135 -13.85 -13.46 5.75
CA ILE A 135 -13.63 -12.41 6.76
C ILE A 135 -12.30 -12.57 7.51
N THR A 136 -11.84 -13.78 7.76
CA THR A 136 -10.60 -14.08 8.51
C THR A 136 -9.33 -14.05 7.68
N LYS A 137 -9.43 -13.89 6.36
CA LYS A 137 -8.29 -13.88 5.43
C LYS A 137 -7.75 -12.45 5.25
N PRO A 138 -6.47 -12.32 4.84
CA PRO A 138 -5.92 -11.02 4.46
C PRO A 138 -6.72 -10.42 3.29
N ALA A 139 -6.59 -9.11 3.10
CA ALA A 139 -7.11 -8.44 1.93
C ALA A 139 -6.15 -8.65 0.74
N PHE A 140 -6.74 -8.83 -0.43
CA PHE A 140 -6.03 -8.89 -1.70
C PHE A 140 -6.37 -7.67 -2.53
N VAL A 141 -5.43 -7.21 -3.34
CA VAL A 141 -5.66 -6.07 -4.22
C VAL A 141 -5.07 -6.29 -5.60
N ARG A 142 -5.70 -5.67 -6.60
CA ARG A 142 -5.21 -5.59 -7.97
C ARG A 142 -5.57 -4.22 -8.56
N LEU A 143 -4.64 -3.62 -9.28
CA LEU A 143 -4.97 -2.50 -10.17
C LEU A 143 -5.61 -3.05 -11.44
N ALA A 144 -6.77 -2.54 -11.84
CA ALA A 144 -7.55 -3.07 -12.96
C ALA A 144 -6.75 -3.11 -14.28
N ASP A 145 -5.82 -2.16 -14.48
CA ASP A 145 -4.96 -2.07 -15.66
C ASP A 145 -3.66 -2.90 -15.55
N LYS A 146 -3.47 -3.62 -14.42
CA LYS A 146 -2.32 -4.49 -14.18
C LYS A 146 -2.76 -5.93 -13.97
N ASN A 147 -1.85 -6.85 -14.24
CA ASN A 147 -2.10 -8.27 -14.14
C ASN A 147 -1.69 -8.89 -12.79
N ARG A 148 -1.16 -8.10 -11.86
CA ARG A 148 -0.59 -8.60 -10.59
C ARG A 148 -1.59 -8.51 -9.46
N VAL A 149 -1.78 -9.63 -8.76
CA VAL A 149 -2.52 -9.70 -7.50
C VAL A 149 -1.53 -9.61 -6.34
N TYR A 150 -1.84 -8.76 -5.38
CA TYR A 150 -1.00 -8.53 -4.21
C TYR A 150 -1.76 -8.87 -2.93
N MET A 151 -1.04 -9.34 -1.92
CA MET A 151 -1.53 -9.36 -0.54
C MET A 151 -1.19 -8.04 0.14
N VAL A 152 -2.12 -7.49 0.92
CA VAL A 152 -1.87 -6.32 1.76
C VAL A 152 -2.15 -6.65 3.22
N ALA A 153 -1.31 -6.12 4.12
CA ALA A 153 -1.41 -6.39 5.56
C ALA A 153 -2.58 -5.64 6.22
N ASP A 154 -2.97 -4.49 5.66
CA ASP A 154 -4.04 -3.66 6.22
C ASP A 154 -5.42 -4.27 5.87
N PRO A 155 -6.32 -4.50 6.84
CA PRO A 155 -7.70 -4.90 6.58
C PRO A 155 -8.53 -3.72 6.01
N LEU A 156 -8.12 -3.15 4.86
CA LEU A 156 -8.73 -2.00 4.21
C LEU A 156 -10.25 -2.14 4.06
N VAL A 157 -10.71 -3.31 3.65
CA VAL A 157 -12.14 -3.59 3.45
C VAL A 157 -12.96 -3.33 4.71
N ARG A 158 -12.41 -3.62 5.90
CA ARG A 158 -13.13 -3.42 7.18
C ARG A 158 -13.18 -1.95 7.60
N GLN A 159 -12.26 -1.13 7.10
CA GLN A 159 -12.19 0.30 7.42
C GLN A 159 -13.09 1.13 6.49
N ILE A 160 -13.50 0.56 5.35
CA ILE A 160 -14.29 1.26 4.34
C ILE A 160 -15.79 0.92 4.52
N SER A 161 -16.48 1.80 5.24
CA SER A 161 -17.94 1.83 5.28
C SER A 161 -18.51 2.41 3.98
N LEU A 162 -19.52 1.75 3.40
CA LEU A 162 -20.30 2.31 2.29
C LEU A 162 -21.53 3.10 2.78
N ASN A 163 -21.72 3.22 4.09
CA ASN A 163 -22.80 4.02 4.65
C ASN A 163 -22.35 5.48 4.77
N THR A 164 -22.94 6.36 3.94
CA THR A 164 -22.65 7.79 3.92
C THR A 164 -22.74 8.47 5.29
N THR A 165 -23.66 8.05 6.17
CA THR A 165 -23.83 8.69 7.49
C THR A 165 -22.60 8.55 8.38
N THR A 166 -21.80 7.50 8.17
CA THR A 166 -20.57 7.25 8.94
C THR A 166 -19.44 8.21 8.59
N TRP A 167 -19.59 8.99 7.53
CA TRP A 167 -18.58 9.90 7.00
C TRP A 167 -18.98 11.37 7.07
N LEU A 168 -20.18 11.68 7.56
CA LEU A 168 -20.62 13.06 7.70
C LEU A 168 -19.82 13.78 8.79
N ALA A 169 -19.61 15.08 8.62
CA ALA A 169 -19.02 15.91 9.64
C ALA A 169 -19.80 15.75 10.98
N PRO A 170 -19.11 15.77 12.13
CA PRO A 170 -19.79 15.76 13.42
C PRO A 170 -20.72 16.98 13.53
N LYS A 171 -21.85 16.81 14.21
CA LYS A 171 -22.72 17.96 14.53
C LYS A 171 -21.95 18.88 15.46
N GLU A 172 -21.76 20.13 15.07
CA GLU A 172 -21.27 21.16 15.99
C GLU A 172 -22.27 21.26 17.14
N GLY A 173 -21.77 21.09 18.37
CA GLY A 173 -22.54 21.17 19.61
C GLY A 173 -22.47 22.55 20.22
#